data_AF-A0A6P4E0X0-F1
#
_entry.id   AF-A0A6P4E0X0-F1
#
_cell.length_a   1.000
_cell.length_b   1.000
_cell.length_c   1.000
_cell.angle_alpha   90.00
_cell.angle_beta   90.00
_cell.angle_gamma   90.00
#
_symmetry.space_group_name_H-M   'P 1'
#
loop_
_entity.id
_entity.type
_entity.pdbx_description
1 polymer ?
#
loop_
_entity_poly.entity_id
_entity_poly.type
_entity_poly.pdbx_seq_one_letter_code
_entity_poly.pdbx_strand_id
1 'polypeptide(L)'
;LSIIKQKSLKIDQELEISQKKTKDLQIIIQNFTSKLELLNDKIYKRRIHHDFQETEFEHERAELTQKLKVAELGILKLEGTINELQNEIELYRDFVLDNHRETLSWETKNKLLDETIQWSKLQRSEYGEIGVMKTEIHRMNIRFVQLKRAQERLVLDLEHCVMHREQIFVNASVKEHVQAKIKIFKNTSQVQVRLDEVHNRAKLIRNEIKFLSEKRLVDDVNKIERMIYMLRRIQTDLKDTIKDDANIQDRIEEGILAKHANLEQIIRKQMRSKAYQRLNILNSQLKTVRSEIAVQQIIQKQNELNYTLMEITQTLLIDFPDKKTLFKKIFHVLKD
;
A
#
# COMPACT_ATOMS: atom_id res chain seq x y z
N LEU A 1 -75.61 -92.69 75.08
CA LEU A 1 -75.36 -92.27 73.68
C LEU A 1 -74.37 -93.24 73.04
N SER A 2 -74.67 -93.79 71.85
CA SER A 2 -73.85 -94.81 71.17
C SER A 2 -72.49 -94.27 70.70
N ILE A 3 -71.42 -95.07 70.83
CA ILE A 3 -70.02 -94.75 70.48
C ILE A 3 -69.88 -94.18 69.06
N ILE A 4 -70.72 -94.63 68.13
CA ILE A 4 -70.73 -94.18 66.73
C ILE A 4 -71.14 -92.70 66.62
N LYS A 5 -72.14 -92.26 67.42
CA LYS A 5 -72.53 -90.84 67.46
C LYS A 5 -71.43 -89.95 68.03
N GLN A 6 -70.68 -90.43 69.04
CA GLN A 6 -69.52 -89.69 69.57
C GLN A 6 -68.38 -89.57 68.54
N LYS A 7 -68.07 -90.63 67.78
CA LYS A 7 -67.07 -90.57 66.70
C LYS A 7 -67.48 -89.66 65.56
N SER A 8 -68.74 -89.72 65.12
CA SER A 8 -69.30 -88.79 64.11
C SER A 8 -69.12 -87.34 64.56
N LEU A 9 -69.56 -87.01 65.78
CA LEU A 9 -69.53 -85.65 66.31
C LEU A 9 -68.10 -85.12 66.46
N LYS A 10 -67.13 -85.99 66.78
CA LYS A 10 -65.71 -85.65 66.82
C LYS A 10 -65.12 -85.41 65.43
N ILE A 11 -65.47 -86.22 64.45
CA ILE A 11 -65.07 -86.02 63.04
C ILE A 11 -65.67 -84.74 62.49
N ASP A 12 -66.96 -84.47 62.77
CA ASP A 12 -67.64 -83.24 62.35
C ASP A 12 -66.98 -82.00 62.97
N GLN A 13 -66.59 -82.06 64.25
CA GLN A 13 -65.81 -81.01 64.91
C GLN A 13 -64.41 -80.83 64.29
N GLU A 14 -63.68 -81.90 64.01
CA GLU A 14 -62.37 -81.84 63.36
C GLU A 14 -62.46 -81.28 61.93
N LEU A 15 -63.54 -81.62 61.21
CA LEU A 15 -63.84 -81.13 59.87
C LEU A 15 -64.21 -79.65 59.89
N GLU A 16 -65.00 -79.20 60.88
CA GLU A 16 -65.33 -77.78 61.08
C GLU A 16 -64.07 -76.96 61.44
N ILE A 17 -63.20 -77.46 62.31
CA ILE A 17 -61.91 -76.82 62.63
C ILE A 17 -61.02 -76.74 61.39
N SER A 18 -60.95 -77.81 60.60
CA SER A 18 -60.17 -77.84 59.35
C SER A 18 -60.71 -76.85 58.32
N GLN A 19 -62.04 -76.80 58.12
CA GLN A 19 -62.69 -75.82 57.25
C GLN A 19 -62.42 -74.39 57.70
N LYS A 20 -62.44 -74.12 59.02
CA LYS A 20 -62.14 -72.80 59.58
C LYS A 20 -60.69 -72.40 59.31
N LYS A 21 -59.73 -73.30 59.54
CA LYS A 21 -58.31 -73.09 59.19
C LYS A 21 -58.11 -72.86 57.69
N THR A 22 -58.84 -73.58 56.84
CA THR A 22 -58.76 -73.44 55.38
C THR A 22 -59.25 -72.05 54.94
N LYS A 23 -60.35 -71.57 55.52
CA LYS A 23 -60.86 -70.20 55.29
C LYS A 23 -59.88 -69.14 55.78
N ASP A 24 -59.29 -69.33 56.96
CA ASP A 24 -58.29 -68.40 57.51
C ASP A 24 -57.04 -68.33 56.60
N LEU A 25 -56.56 -69.48 56.12
CA LEU A 25 -55.45 -69.53 55.16
C LEU A 25 -55.80 -68.85 53.83
N GLN A 26 -57.03 -69.02 53.32
CA GLN A 26 -57.50 -68.35 52.12
C GLN A 26 -57.46 -66.82 52.28
N ILE A 27 -57.93 -66.30 53.42
CA ILE A 27 -57.88 -64.86 53.72
C ILE A 27 -56.43 -64.36 53.79
N ILE A 28 -55.53 -65.12 54.42
CA ILE A 28 -54.10 -64.79 54.50
C ILE A 28 -53.45 -64.77 53.12
N ILE A 29 -53.70 -65.79 52.29
CA ILE A 29 -53.21 -65.86 50.91
C ILE A 29 -53.72 -64.67 50.10
N GLN A 30 -55.00 -64.34 50.21
CA GLN A 30 -55.57 -63.20 49.51
C GLN A 30 -54.93 -61.87 49.94
N ASN A 31 -54.72 -61.67 51.24
CA ASN A 31 -54.01 -60.50 51.76
C ASN A 31 -52.56 -60.40 51.24
N PHE A 32 -51.84 -61.52 51.18
CA PHE A 32 -50.48 -61.53 50.62
C PHE A 32 -50.46 -61.30 49.11
N THR A 33 -51.44 -61.83 48.39
CA THR A 33 -51.59 -61.62 46.94
C THR A 33 -51.84 -60.15 46.64
N SER A 34 -52.78 -59.50 47.35
CA SER A 34 -53.01 -58.05 47.23
C SER A 34 -51.76 -57.22 47.57
N LYS A 35 -51.00 -57.62 48.61
CA LYS A 35 -49.74 -56.94 48.94
C LYS A 35 -48.67 -57.12 47.86
N LEU A 36 -48.57 -58.30 47.26
CA LEU A 36 -47.64 -58.57 46.16
C LEU A 36 -48.00 -57.75 44.92
N GLU A 37 -49.28 -57.67 44.57
CA GLU A 37 -49.75 -56.82 43.47
C GLU A 37 -49.39 -55.35 43.69
N LEU A 38 -49.66 -54.81 44.88
CA LEU A 38 -49.28 -53.43 45.25
C LEU A 38 -47.77 -53.19 45.22
N LEU A 39 -46.97 -54.16 45.64
CA LEU A 39 -45.51 -54.07 45.58
C LEU A 39 -45.03 -54.07 44.12
N ASN A 40 -45.58 -54.96 43.29
CA ASN A 40 -45.21 -55.08 41.89
C ASN A 40 -45.55 -53.80 41.12
N ASP A 41 -46.72 -53.20 41.39
CA ASP A 41 -47.11 -51.89 40.86
C ASP A 41 -46.14 -50.78 41.27
N LYS A 42 -45.69 -50.76 42.53
CA LYS A 42 -44.69 -49.79 43.00
C LYS A 42 -43.33 -49.98 42.32
N ILE A 43 -42.89 -51.22 42.15
CA ILE A 43 -41.63 -51.55 41.46
C ILE A 43 -41.72 -51.13 40.00
N TYR A 44 -42.82 -51.44 39.32
CA TYR A 44 -43.05 -51.05 37.93
C TYR A 44 -43.04 -49.53 37.74
N LYS A 45 -43.77 -48.79 38.58
CA LYS A 45 -43.77 -47.32 38.56
C LYS A 45 -42.38 -46.74 38.84
N ARG A 46 -41.63 -47.30 39.78
CA ARG A 46 -40.26 -46.87 40.08
C ARG A 46 -39.31 -47.14 38.90
N ARG A 47 -39.45 -48.28 38.21
CA ARG A 47 -38.67 -48.59 37.01
C ARG A 47 -38.94 -47.58 35.90
N ILE A 48 -40.21 -47.32 35.57
CA ILE A 48 -40.56 -46.33 34.54
C ILE A 48 -39.99 -44.95 34.88
N HIS A 49 -40.09 -44.54 36.15
CA HIS A 49 -39.56 -43.25 36.58
C HIS A 49 -38.03 -43.18 36.46
N HIS A 50 -37.33 -44.26 36.82
CA HIS A 50 -35.89 -44.37 36.64
C HIS A 50 -35.51 -44.29 35.16
N ASP A 51 -36.15 -45.08 34.30
CA ASP A 51 -35.88 -45.09 32.86
C ASP A 51 -36.10 -43.70 32.25
N PHE A 52 -37.16 -42.99 32.68
CA PHE A 52 -37.41 -41.61 32.29
C PHE A 52 -36.28 -40.66 32.72
N GLN A 53 -35.87 -40.70 34.00
CA GLN A 53 -34.78 -39.87 34.51
C GLN A 53 -33.44 -40.15 33.82
N GLU A 54 -33.15 -41.42 33.52
CA GLU A 54 -31.96 -41.82 32.79
C GLU A 54 -31.95 -41.23 31.37
N THR A 55 -33.09 -41.30 30.66
CA THR A 55 -33.21 -40.67 29.34
C THR A 55 -33.09 -39.14 29.37
N GLU A 56 -33.65 -38.46 30.38
CA GLU A 56 -33.48 -37.01 30.53
C GLU A 56 -32.01 -36.65 30.81
N PHE A 57 -31.34 -37.41 31.68
CA PHE A 57 -29.93 -37.20 32.00
C PHE A 57 -29.03 -37.41 30.77
N GLU A 58 -29.28 -38.46 29.97
CA GLU A 58 -28.53 -38.69 28.73
C GLU A 58 -28.73 -37.54 27.73
N HIS A 59 -29.95 -37.02 27.62
CA HIS A 59 -30.27 -35.88 26.77
C HIS A 59 -29.52 -34.62 27.21
N GLU A 60 -29.59 -34.27 28.51
CA GLU A 60 -28.89 -33.12 29.07
C GLU A 60 -27.36 -33.25 28.88
N ARG A 61 -26.81 -34.44 29.13
CA ARG A 61 -25.37 -34.70 28.93
C ARG A 61 -24.97 -34.49 27.47
N ALA A 62 -25.77 -34.97 26.52
CA ALA A 62 -25.51 -34.79 25.10
C ALA A 62 -25.55 -33.30 24.71
N GLU A 63 -26.52 -32.54 25.22
CA GLU A 63 -26.64 -31.11 24.97
C GLU A 63 -25.45 -30.32 25.52
N LEU A 64 -25.05 -30.60 26.77
CA LEU A 64 -23.89 -29.97 27.40
C LEU A 64 -22.58 -30.29 26.67
N THR A 65 -22.41 -31.55 26.24
CA THR A 65 -21.24 -31.97 25.45
C THR A 65 -21.19 -31.24 24.11
N GLN A 66 -22.35 -31.06 23.46
CA GLN A 66 -22.41 -30.33 22.20
C GLN A 66 -22.11 -28.84 22.39
N LYS A 67 -22.63 -28.21 23.45
CA LYS A 67 -22.32 -26.81 23.79
C LYS A 67 -20.82 -26.63 24.05
N LEU A 68 -20.19 -27.57 24.78
CA LEU A 68 -18.75 -27.55 25.04
C LEU A 68 -17.95 -27.60 23.73
N LYS A 69 -18.24 -28.55 22.83
CA LYS A 69 -17.56 -28.68 21.53
C LYS A 69 -17.69 -27.42 20.67
N VAL A 70 -18.87 -26.79 20.67
CA VAL A 70 -19.09 -25.54 19.94
C VAL A 70 -18.26 -24.40 20.54
N ALA A 71 -18.17 -24.32 21.87
CA ALA A 71 -17.35 -23.32 22.54
C ALA A 71 -15.86 -23.53 22.27
N GLU A 72 -15.37 -24.77 22.36
CA GLU A 72 -13.98 -25.15 22.06
C GLU A 72 -13.60 -24.82 20.61
N LEU A 73 -14.47 -25.14 19.64
CA LEU A 73 -14.29 -24.75 18.24
C LEU A 73 -14.29 -23.23 18.06
N GLY A 74 -15.08 -22.50 18.86
CA GLY A 74 -15.06 -21.04 18.89
C GLY A 74 -13.72 -20.49 19.38
N ILE A 75 -13.16 -21.08 20.43
CA ILE A 75 -11.84 -20.71 20.98
C ILE A 75 -10.75 -20.95 19.95
N LEU A 76 -10.70 -22.13 19.32
CA LEU A 76 -9.70 -22.45 18.29
C LEU A 76 -9.74 -21.48 17.11
N LYS A 77 -10.94 -21.04 16.69
CA LYS A 77 -11.08 -20.02 15.65
C LYS A 77 -10.52 -18.67 16.10
N LEU A 78 -10.82 -18.25 17.33
CA LEU A 78 -10.29 -17.01 17.89
C LEU A 78 -8.76 -17.05 18.01
N GLU A 79 -8.19 -18.16 18.51
CA GLU A 79 -6.74 -18.36 18.55
C GLU A 79 -6.10 -18.30 17.16
N GLY A 80 -6.74 -18.89 16.15
CA GLY A 80 -6.33 -18.75 14.76
C GLY A 80 -6.28 -17.29 14.31
N THR A 81 -7.35 -16.52 14.55
CA THR A 81 -7.38 -15.09 14.19
C THR A 81 -6.36 -14.26 14.97
N ILE A 82 -6.05 -14.61 16.21
CA ILE A 82 -5.02 -13.93 17.01
C ILE A 82 -3.64 -14.15 16.40
N ASN A 83 -3.32 -15.39 15.99
CA ASN A 83 -2.06 -15.70 15.34
C ASN A 83 -1.91 -14.99 13.99
N GLU A 84 -2.97 -14.96 13.18
CA GLU A 84 -2.98 -14.21 11.92
C GLU A 84 -2.69 -12.72 12.14
N LEU A 85 -3.38 -12.10 13.10
CA LEU A 85 -3.17 -10.70 13.46
C LEU A 85 -1.75 -10.43 14.01
N GLN A 86 -1.18 -11.36 14.79
CA GLN A 86 0.19 -11.24 15.27
C GLN A 86 1.21 -11.26 14.12
N ASN A 87 1.03 -12.15 13.15
CA ASN A 87 1.88 -12.21 11.96
C ASN A 87 1.77 -10.92 11.12
N GLU A 88 0.55 -10.39 10.96
CA GLU A 88 0.35 -9.10 10.28
C GLU A 88 1.05 -7.94 11.02
N ILE A 89 0.96 -7.90 12.35
CA ILE A 89 1.64 -6.88 13.17
C ILE A 89 3.16 -6.94 12.97
N GLU A 90 3.76 -8.12 12.95
CA GLU A 90 5.20 -8.28 12.71
C GLU A 90 5.58 -7.82 11.30
N LEU A 91 4.80 -8.20 10.28
CA LEU A 91 5.02 -7.76 8.90
C LEU A 91 4.96 -6.22 8.77
N TYR A 92 3.94 -5.59 9.35
CA TYR A 92 3.81 -4.13 9.31
C TYR A 92 4.90 -3.43 10.11
N ARG A 93 5.37 -4.03 11.20
CA ARG A 93 6.50 -3.50 11.97
C ARG A 93 7.76 -3.45 11.12
N ASP A 94 8.07 -4.51 10.38
CA ASP A 94 9.24 -4.54 9.50
C ASP A 94 9.11 -3.51 8.38
N PHE A 95 7.92 -3.40 7.77
CA PHE A 95 7.65 -2.39 6.75
C PHE A 95 7.86 -0.96 7.28
N VAL A 96 7.40 -0.66 8.50
CA VAL A 96 7.60 0.67 9.12
C VAL A 96 9.09 0.94 9.36
N LEU A 97 9.84 -0.06 9.84
CA LEU A 97 11.28 0.10 10.07
C LEU A 97 12.05 0.39 8.78
N ASP A 98 11.72 -0.29 7.69
CA ASP A 98 12.38 -0.07 6.41
C ASP A 98 12.03 1.29 5.78
N ASN A 99 10.77 1.71 5.84
CA ASN A 99 10.37 3.05 5.41
C ASN A 99 11.04 4.14 6.26
N HIS A 100 11.20 3.92 7.56
CA HIS A 100 11.89 4.86 8.43
C HIS A 100 13.37 4.98 8.05
N ARG A 101 14.05 3.86 7.77
CA ARG A 101 15.44 3.86 7.27
C ARG A 101 15.57 4.59 5.94
N GLU A 102 14.64 4.36 5.01
CA GLU A 102 14.63 5.04 3.73
C GLU A 102 14.41 6.55 3.90
N THR A 103 13.44 6.95 4.72
CA THR A 103 13.17 8.36 5.03
C THR A 103 14.41 9.05 5.61
N LEU A 104 15.07 8.43 6.58
CA LEU A 104 16.31 8.95 7.17
C LEU A 104 17.43 9.09 6.13
N SER A 105 17.53 8.15 5.19
CA SER A 105 18.48 8.23 4.07
C SER A 105 18.19 9.43 3.18
N TRP A 106 16.91 9.66 2.84
CA TRP A 106 16.49 10.81 2.04
C TRP A 106 16.71 12.13 2.75
N GLU A 107 16.41 12.23 4.05
CA GLU A 107 16.71 13.42 4.84
C GLU A 107 18.20 13.72 4.87
N THR A 108 19.03 12.70 5.04
CA THR A 108 20.50 12.85 5.05
C THR A 108 21.00 13.34 3.68
N LYS A 109 20.51 12.74 2.59
CA LYS A 109 20.83 13.18 1.22
C LYS A 109 20.40 14.63 0.98
N ASN A 110 19.21 15.01 1.44
CA ASN A 110 18.71 16.37 1.27
C ASN A 110 19.57 17.39 2.02
N LYS A 111 19.93 17.10 3.28
CA LYS A 111 20.84 17.95 4.06
C LYS A 111 22.20 18.13 3.37
N LEU A 112 22.79 17.04 2.88
CA LEU A 112 24.06 17.11 2.13
C LEU A 112 23.94 17.94 0.85
N LEU A 113 22.81 17.84 0.15
CA LEU A 113 22.54 18.62 -1.04
C LEU A 113 22.39 20.11 -0.72
N ASP A 114 21.66 20.45 0.34
CA ASP A 114 21.51 21.83 0.81
C ASP A 114 22.86 22.43 1.23
N GLU A 115 23.67 21.70 1.99
CA GLU A 115 25.04 22.10 2.37
C GLU A 115 25.91 22.30 1.13
N THR A 116 25.84 21.40 0.14
CA THR A 116 26.59 21.50 -1.12
C THR A 116 26.16 22.73 -1.94
N ILE A 117 24.86 23.03 -2.00
CA ILE A 117 24.34 24.23 -2.67
C ILE A 117 24.84 25.49 -1.96
N GLN A 118 24.76 25.53 -0.63
CA GLN A 118 25.24 26.68 0.14
C GLN A 118 26.74 26.88 -0.05
N TRP A 119 27.53 25.81 0.04
CA TRP A 119 28.97 25.85 -0.20
C TRP A 119 29.30 26.32 -1.63
N SER A 120 28.61 25.81 -2.64
CA SER A 120 28.81 26.23 -4.03
C SER A 120 28.44 27.70 -4.25
N LYS A 121 27.39 28.21 -3.59
CA LYS A 121 27.01 29.62 -3.65
C LYS A 121 28.08 30.50 -2.99
N LEU A 122 28.58 30.10 -1.82
CA LEU A 122 29.64 30.79 -1.10
C LEU A 122 30.91 30.88 -1.95
N GLN A 123 31.35 29.77 -2.54
CA GLN A 123 32.53 29.71 -3.39
C GLN A 123 32.44 30.61 -4.62
N ARG A 124 31.25 30.71 -5.24
CA ARG A 124 31.01 31.57 -6.41
C ARG A 124 30.77 33.04 -6.07
N SER A 125 30.54 33.37 -4.81
CA SER A 125 30.36 34.77 -4.37
C SER A 125 31.64 35.57 -4.58
N GLU A 126 31.53 36.90 -4.59
CA GLU A 126 32.67 37.80 -4.78
C GLU A 126 33.74 37.65 -3.68
N TYR A 127 33.31 37.30 -2.47
CA TYR A 127 34.17 37.01 -1.32
C TYR A 127 34.60 35.53 -1.24
N GLY A 128 34.06 34.66 -2.11
CA GLY A 128 34.46 33.27 -2.22
C GLY A 128 35.80 33.13 -2.92
N GLU A 129 36.50 32.01 -2.70
CA GLU A 129 37.84 31.79 -3.27
C GLU A 129 37.82 31.91 -4.81
N ILE A 130 36.80 31.37 -5.48
CA ILE A 130 36.64 31.48 -6.93
C ILE A 130 36.39 32.94 -7.35
N GLY A 131 35.60 33.70 -6.57
CA GLY A 131 35.36 35.12 -6.81
C GLY A 131 36.65 35.94 -6.71
N VAL A 132 37.40 35.76 -5.63
CA VAL A 132 38.70 36.40 -5.38
C VAL A 132 39.71 36.04 -6.48
N MET A 133 39.76 34.78 -6.91
CA MET A 133 40.62 34.37 -8.02
C MET A 133 40.21 35.06 -9.34
N LYS A 134 38.91 35.21 -9.62
CA LYS A 134 38.43 35.89 -10.82
C LYS A 134 38.80 37.37 -10.84
N THR A 135 38.64 38.06 -9.71
CA THR A 135 39.02 39.49 -9.60
C THR A 135 40.53 39.66 -9.76
N GLU A 136 41.33 38.76 -9.17
CA GLU A 136 42.78 38.79 -9.33
C GLU A 136 43.21 38.50 -10.77
N ILE A 137 42.62 37.50 -11.45
CA ILE A 137 42.87 37.24 -12.87
C ILE A 137 42.53 38.47 -13.72
N HIS A 138 41.42 39.15 -13.42
CA HIS A 138 41.05 40.38 -14.14
C HIS A 138 42.07 41.49 -13.91
N ARG A 139 42.51 41.70 -12.66
CA ARG A 139 43.57 42.66 -12.32
C ARG A 139 44.89 42.35 -13.04
N MET A 140 45.30 41.08 -13.08
CA MET A 140 46.49 40.65 -13.82
C MET A 140 46.35 40.90 -15.33
N ASN A 141 45.18 40.66 -15.90
CA ASN A 141 44.90 40.97 -17.31
C ASN A 141 45.02 42.46 -17.62
N ILE A 142 44.50 43.34 -16.75
CA ILE A 142 44.66 44.80 -16.90
C ILE A 142 46.14 45.17 -16.88
N ARG A 143 46.89 44.65 -15.90
CA ARG A 143 48.33 44.92 -15.78
C ARG A 143 49.11 44.44 -17.00
N PHE A 144 48.75 43.28 -17.55
CA PHE A 144 49.32 42.76 -18.79
C PHE A 144 49.07 43.70 -19.98
N VAL A 145 47.85 44.21 -20.15
CA VAL A 145 47.52 45.17 -21.20
C VAL A 145 48.31 46.49 -21.05
N GLN A 146 48.45 46.98 -19.81
CA GLN A 146 49.28 48.16 -19.53
C GLN A 146 50.74 47.94 -19.89
N LEU A 147 51.30 46.78 -19.54
CA LEU A 147 52.67 46.40 -19.88
C LEU A 147 52.87 46.32 -21.39
N LYS A 148 51.90 45.76 -22.12
CA LYS A 148 51.92 45.72 -23.58
C LYS A 148 51.95 47.12 -24.21
N ARG A 149 51.14 48.06 -23.68
CA ARG A 149 51.17 49.47 -24.14
C ARG A 149 52.50 50.16 -23.82
N ALA A 150 53.10 49.87 -22.66
CA ALA A 150 54.41 50.40 -22.31
C ALA A 150 55.50 49.84 -23.25
N GLN A 151 55.42 48.55 -23.61
CA GLN A 151 56.28 47.94 -24.61
C GLN A 151 56.13 48.59 -25.99
N GLU A 152 54.89 48.84 -26.44
CA GLU A 152 54.63 49.54 -27.72
C GLU A 152 55.23 50.95 -27.73
N ARG A 153 55.14 51.70 -26.63
CA ARG A 153 55.80 53.02 -26.50
C ARG A 153 57.32 52.92 -26.56
N LEU A 154 57.92 51.95 -25.88
CA LEU A 154 59.35 51.73 -25.91
C LEU A 154 59.83 51.40 -27.33
N VAL A 155 59.05 50.62 -28.09
CA VAL A 155 59.34 50.36 -29.52
C VAL A 155 59.33 51.67 -30.32
N LEU A 156 58.34 52.54 -30.13
CA LEU A 156 58.29 53.85 -30.80
C LEU A 156 59.47 54.75 -30.40
N ASP A 157 59.84 54.76 -29.12
CA ASP A 157 61.00 55.52 -28.64
C ASP A 157 62.30 54.99 -29.26
N LEU A 158 62.45 53.66 -29.41
CA LEU A 158 63.57 53.04 -30.10
C LEU A 158 63.59 53.42 -31.59
N GLU A 159 62.45 53.39 -32.28
CA GLU A 159 62.33 53.85 -33.66
C GLU A 159 62.75 55.32 -33.80
N HIS A 160 62.33 56.19 -32.88
CA HIS A 160 62.74 57.59 -32.86
C HIS A 160 64.25 57.75 -32.59
N CYS A 161 64.84 56.97 -31.67
CA CYS A 161 66.28 56.97 -31.43
C CYS A 161 67.08 56.50 -32.65
N VAL A 162 66.60 55.46 -33.34
CA VAL A 162 67.19 54.98 -34.60
C VAL A 162 67.08 56.05 -35.67
N MET A 163 65.92 56.66 -35.86
CA MET A 163 65.71 57.77 -36.81
C MET A 163 66.61 58.97 -36.48
N HIS A 164 66.76 59.34 -35.22
CA HIS A 164 67.65 60.42 -34.80
C HIS A 164 69.12 60.06 -35.07
N ARG A 165 69.52 58.81 -34.83
CA ARG A 165 70.86 58.31 -35.16
C ARG A 165 71.09 58.27 -36.68
N GLU A 166 70.10 57.87 -37.45
CA GLU A 166 70.11 57.95 -38.93
C GLU A 166 70.21 59.40 -39.39
N GLN A 167 69.52 60.34 -38.75
CA GLN A 167 69.59 61.76 -39.08
C GLN A 167 70.95 62.37 -38.71
N ILE A 168 71.55 61.94 -37.59
CA ILE A 168 72.96 62.25 -37.27
C ILE A 168 73.87 61.64 -38.33
N PHE A 169 73.66 60.38 -38.72
CA PHE A 169 74.43 59.71 -39.76
C PHE A 169 74.27 60.38 -41.12
N VAL A 170 73.08 60.87 -41.49
CA VAL A 170 72.81 61.64 -42.70
C VAL A 170 73.47 63.02 -42.60
N ASN A 171 73.38 63.72 -41.46
CA ASN A 171 74.07 65.00 -41.25
C ASN A 171 75.60 64.84 -41.26
N ALA A 172 76.13 63.72 -40.78
CA ALA A 172 77.53 63.34 -40.87
C ALA A 172 77.91 62.91 -42.31
N SER A 173 77.04 62.17 -43.00
CA SER A 173 77.22 61.73 -44.40
C SER A 173 77.04 62.87 -45.41
N VAL A 174 76.31 63.94 -45.10
CA VAL A 174 76.26 65.19 -45.89
C VAL A 174 77.62 65.92 -45.82
N LYS A 175 78.42 65.69 -44.77
CA LYS A 175 79.83 66.09 -44.71
C LYS A 175 80.80 65.05 -45.28
N GLU A 176 80.39 63.79 -45.43
CA GLU A 176 81.31 62.70 -45.76
C GLU A 176 81.01 61.96 -47.07
N HIS A 177 80.02 62.34 -47.89
CA HIS A 177 79.75 61.71 -49.19
C HIS A 177 79.44 62.72 -50.32
N VAL A 178 80.44 63.55 -50.65
CA VAL A 178 80.73 63.97 -52.05
C VAL A 178 81.50 62.87 -52.81
N GLN A 179 81.76 61.71 -52.18
CA GLN A 179 82.42 60.59 -52.84
C GLN A 179 81.63 59.28 -52.71
N ALA A 180 81.40 58.67 -53.88
CA ALA A 180 81.13 57.24 -54.12
C ALA A 180 79.69 56.69 -54.02
N LYS A 181 78.95 56.97 -55.09
CA LYS A 181 78.07 56.09 -55.90
C LYS A 181 78.25 54.53 -55.81
N ILE A 182 77.10 53.83 -55.80
CA ILE A 182 76.70 52.58 -56.53
C ILE A 182 76.56 51.23 -55.75
N LYS A 183 75.30 50.71 -55.68
CA LYS A 183 74.77 49.33 -55.97
C LYS A 183 73.58 48.97 -55.04
N ILE A 184 72.32 49.07 -55.47
CA ILE A 184 71.45 48.01 -56.06
C ILE A 184 71.72 46.60 -55.50
N PHE A 185 70.78 46.03 -54.73
CA PHE A 185 70.09 44.75 -55.02
C PHE A 185 69.06 44.33 -53.94
N LYS A 186 67.81 44.11 -54.40
CA LYS A 186 66.90 42.99 -54.11
C LYS A 186 66.64 42.56 -52.66
N ASN A 187 65.42 42.84 -52.18
CA ASN A 187 64.80 42.14 -51.04
C ASN A 187 63.61 41.26 -51.51
N THR A 188 63.95 40.11 -52.10
CA THR A 188 63.04 38.97 -52.28
C THR A 188 62.91 38.14 -50.98
N SER A 189 63.75 38.42 -49.96
CA SER A 189 63.79 37.69 -48.67
C SER A 189 62.73 38.11 -47.65
N GLN A 190 62.22 39.35 -47.69
CA GLN A 190 61.16 39.80 -46.77
C GLN A 190 59.78 39.26 -47.13
N VAL A 191 59.54 38.92 -48.40
CA VAL A 191 58.31 38.26 -48.85
C VAL A 191 58.33 36.79 -48.41
N GLN A 192 59.48 36.12 -48.45
CA GLN A 192 59.63 34.72 -48.03
C GLN A 192 59.41 34.54 -46.52
N VAL A 193 59.98 35.39 -45.67
CA VAL A 193 59.77 35.32 -44.21
C VAL A 193 58.31 35.59 -43.84
N ARG A 194 57.66 36.56 -44.49
CA ARG A 194 56.21 36.80 -44.29
C ARG A 194 55.35 35.67 -44.84
N LEU A 195 55.75 35.04 -45.94
CA LEU A 195 55.08 33.88 -46.51
C LEU A 195 55.20 32.67 -45.57
N ASP A 196 56.36 32.46 -44.96
CA ASP A 196 56.59 31.40 -43.97
C ASP A 196 55.82 31.65 -42.66
N GLU A 197 55.71 32.90 -42.20
CA GLU A 197 54.85 33.26 -41.06
C GLU A 197 53.36 33.00 -41.35
N VAL A 198 52.89 33.41 -42.52
CA VAL A 198 51.50 33.15 -42.96
C VAL A 198 51.28 31.65 -43.14
N HIS A 199 52.25 30.91 -43.67
CA HIS A 199 52.20 29.47 -43.82
C HIS A 199 52.14 28.75 -42.46
N ASN A 200 52.95 29.19 -41.49
CA ASN A 200 52.95 28.63 -40.13
C ASN A 200 51.65 28.95 -39.39
N ARG A 201 51.10 30.17 -39.53
CA ARG A 201 49.77 30.51 -38.99
C ARG A 201 48.66 29.71 -39.66
N ALA A 202 48.71 29.53 -40.98
CA ALA A 202 47.76 28.70 -41.70
C ALA A 202 47.85 27.23 -41.26
N LYS A 203 49.05 26.72 -40.95
CA LYS A 203 49.25 25.37 -40.41
C LYS A 203 48.70 25.23 -38.99
N LEU A 204 48.88 26.23 -38.13
CA LEU A 204 48.29 26.24 -36.77
C LEU A 204 46.76 26.27 -36.84
N ILE A 205 46.18 27.14 -37.66
CA ILE A 205 44.73 27.21 -37.87
C ILE A 205 44.21 25.88 -38.44
N ARG A 206 44.94 25.26 -39.38
CA ARG A 206 44.55 23.95 -39.93
C ARG A 206 44.61 22.83 -38.87
N ASN A 207 45.61 22.85 -38.00
CA ASN A 207 45.72 21.90 -36.89
C ASN A 207 44.60 22.11 -35.86
N GLU A 208 44.22 23.37 -35.59
CA GLU A 208 43.13 23.71 -34.69
C GLU A 208 41.77 23.32 -35.28
N ILE A 209 41.53 23.59 -36.56
CA ILE A 209 40.35 23.10 -37.29
C ILE A 209 40.28 21.57 -37.23
N LYS A 210 41.41 20.87 -37.42
CA LYS A 210 41.48 19.41 -37.32
C LYS A 210 41.16 18.92 -35.91
N PHE A 211 41.74 19.54 -34.88
CA PHE A 211 41.45 19.20 -33.48
C PHE A 211 39.98 19.44 -33.09
N LEU A 212 39.41 20.56 -33.54
CA LEU A 212 38.00 20.91 -33.29
C LEU A 212 37.05 19.94 -34.00
N SER A 213 37.32 19.60 -35.27
CA SER A 213 36.48 18.70 -36.06
C SER A 213 36.60 17.23 -35.68
N GLU A 214 37.81 16.70 -35.50
CA GLU A 214 38.02 15.27 -35.26
C GLU A 214 37.81 14.87 -33.81
N LYS A 215 38.11 15.75 -32.85
CA LYS A 215 38.10 15.38 -31.43
C LYS A 215 36.93 15.99 -30.67
N ARG A 216 36.81 17.33 -30.66
CA ARG A 216 35.74 17.99 -29.89
C ARG A 216 34.35 17.69 -30.45
N LEU A 217 34.18 17.80 -31.76
CA LEU A 217 32.86 17.58 -32.37
C LEU A 217 32.38 16.14 -32.17
N VAL A 218 33.28 15.16 -32.33
CA VAL A 218 32.98 13.74 -32.11
C VAL A 218 32.65 13.45 -30.65
N ASP A 219 33.41 14.02 -29.70
CA ASP A 219 33.13 13.87 -28.27
C ASP A 219 31.77 14.47 -27.88
N ASP A 220 31.40 15.60 -28.46
CA ASP A 220 30.12 16.26 -28.18
C ASP A 220 28.94 15.51 -28.84
N VAL A 221 29.10 14.97 -30.05
CA VAL A 221 28.11 14.07 -30.68
C VAL A 221 27.89 12.83 -29.80
N ASN A 222 28.95 12.19 -29.32
CA ASN A 222 28.85 11.04 -28.42
C ASN A 222 28.13 11.36 -27.11
N LYS A 223 28.34 12.57 -26.54
CA LYS A 223 27.60 13.02 -25.35
C LYS A 223 26.11 13.21 -25.65
N ILE A 224 25.79 13.83 -26.79
CA ILE A 224 24.41 14.05 -27.22
C ILE A 224 23.71 12.71 -27.43
N GLU A 225 24.34 11.73 -28.08
CA GLU A 225 23.77 10.39 -28.26
C GLU A 225 23.50 9.68 -26.93
N ARG A 226 24.43 9.77 -25.96
CA ARG A 226 24.20 9.25 -24.60
C ARG A 226 23.04 9.94 -23.90
N MET A 227 22.92 11.26 -24.03
CA MET A 227 21.80 12.02 -23.46
C MET A 227 20.47 11.60 -24.10
N ILE A 228 20.42 11.42 -25.43
CA ILE A 228 19.22 10.95 -26.14
C ILE A 228 18.82 9.55 -25.65
N TYR A 229 19.79 8.64 -25.48
CA TYR A 229 19.53 7.31 -24.95
C TYR A 229 18.93 7.38 -23.53
N MET A 230 19.52 8.18 -22.65
CA MET A 230 19.03 8.37 -21.28
C MET A 230 17.62 8.98 -21.25
N LEU A 231 17.35 9.98 -22.10
CA LEU A 231 16.02 10.58 -22.21
C LEU A 231 14.96 9.57 -22.67
N ARG A 232 15.27 8.72 -23.66
CA ARG A 232 14.37 7.66 -24.11
C ARG A 232 14.08 6.67 -22.99
N ARG A 233 15.10 6.25 -22.24
CA ARG A 233 14.93 5.36 -21.09
C ARG A 233 14.03 5.98 -20.03
N ILE A 234 14.30 7.23 -19.62
CA ILE A 234 13.46 7.94 -18.64
C ILE A 234 12.02 8.06 -19.13
N GLN A 235 11.81 8.29 -20.43
CA GLN A 235 10.47 8.37 -21.01
C GLN A 235 9.74 7.01 -20.98
N THR A 236 10.45 5.90 -21.17
CA THR A 236 9.90 4.55 -21.00
C THR A 236 9.55 4.28 -19.55
N ASP A 237 10.49 4.53 -18.63
CA ASP A 237 10.31 4.33 -17.18
C ASP A 237 9.12 5.16 -16.66
N LEU A 238 8.96 6.40 -17.15
CA LEU A 238 7.82 7.26 -16.81
C LEU A 238 6.49 6.69 -17.34
N LYS A 239 6.48 6.14 -18.56
CA LYS A 239 5.28 5.55 -19.15
C LYS A 239 4.83 4.31 -18.38
N ASP A 240 5.77 3.47 -17.95
CA ASP A 240 5.49 2.30 -17.13
C ASP A 240 4.98 2.72 -15.75
N THR A 241 5.59 3.73 -15.13
CA THR A 241 5.13 4.30 -13.85
C THR A 241 3.70 4.84 -13.94
N ILE A 242 3.35 5.58 -15.00
CA ILE A 242 1.98 6.09 -15.22
C ILE A 242 0.97 4.95 -15.36
N LYS A 243 1.36 3.86 -16.03
CA LYS A 243 0.50 2.69 -16.19
C LYS A 243 0.27 1.97 -14.86
N ASP A 244 1.31 1.84 -14.05
CA ASP A 244 1.23 1.22 -12.73
C ASP A 244 0.40 2.08 -11.77
N ASP A 245 0.54 3.41 -11.81
CA ASP A 245 -0.27 4.36 -11.03
C ASP A 245 -1.76 4.23 -11.38
N ALA A 246 -2.11 4.20 -12.67
CA ALA A 246 -3.49 4.00 -13.11
C ALA A 246 -4.07 2.66 -12.62
N ASN A 247 -3.28 1.58 -12.66
CA ASN A 247 -3.71 0.27 -12.15
C ASN A 247 -3.91 0.27 -10.62
N ILE A 248 -3.02 0.92 -9.88
CA ILE A 248 -3.18 1.09 -8.42
C ILE A 248 -4.46 1.88 -8.13
N GLN A 249 -4.74 2.93 -8.89
CA GLN A 249 -5.92 3.76 -8.72
C GLN A 249 -7.22 2.98 -8.98
N ASP A 250 -7.25 2.16 -10.04
CA ASP A 250 -8.36 1.23 -10.31
C ASP A 250 -8.58 0.24 -9.15
N ARG A 251 -7.51 -0.34 -8.61
CA ARG A 251 -7.59 -1.27 -7.46
C ARG A 251 -8.10 -0.59 -6.20
N ILE A 252 -7.70 0.66 -5.95
CA ILE A 252 -8.20 1.45 -4.82
C ILE A 252 -9.71 1.68 -4.98
N GLU A 253 -10.18 2.04 -6.18
CA GLU A 253 -11.61 2.23 -6.43
C GLU A 253 -12.42 0.95 -6.22
N GLU A 254 -11.93 -0.20 -6.71
CA GLU A 254 -12.53 -1.51 -6.47
C GLU A 254 -12.60 -1.85 -4.98
N GLY A 255 -11.51 -1.61 -4.23
CA GLY A 255 -11.46 -1.80 -2.79
C GLY A 255 -12.47 -0.94 -2.03
N ILE A 256 -12.64 0.33 -2.42
CA ILE A 256 -13.63 1.24 -1.84
C ILE A 256 -15.06 0.73 -2.11
N LEU A 257 -15.32 0.22 -3.31
CA LEU A 257 -16.63 -0.33 -3.68
C LEU A 257 -16.95 -1.61 -2.91
N ALA A 258 -15.98 -2.52 -2.75
CA ALA A 258 -16.13 -3.74 -1.97
C ALA A 258 -16.38 -3.43 -0.48
N LYS A 259 -15.60 -2.49 0.09
CA LYS A 259 -15.82 -2.01 1.47
C LYS A 259 -17.22 -1.44 1.66
N HIS A 260 -17.70 -0.65 0.69
CA HIS A 260 -19.06 -0.10 0.74
C HIS A 260 -20.13 -1.20 0.70
N ALA A 261 -20.02 -2.18 -0.20
CA ALA A 261 -20.95 -3.30 -0.28
C ALA A 261 -21.03 -4.08 1.04
N ASN A 262 -19.86 -4.37 1.64
CA ASN A 262 -19.77 -5.06 2.93
C ASN A 262 -20.42 -4.24 4.06
N LEU A 263 -20.16 -2.93 4.09
CA LEU A 263 -20.73 -2.02 5.08
C LEU A 263 -22.27 -2.00 4.99
N GLU A 264 -22.82 -1.88 3.78
CA GLU A 264 -24.27 -1.93 3.56
C GLU A 264 -24.89 -3.24 4.07
N GLN A 265 -24.24 -4.38 3.80
CA GLN A 265 -24.71 -5.67 4.29
C GLN A 265 -24.70 -5.74 5.83
N ILE A 266 -23.66 -5.22 6.47
CA ILE A 266 -23.55 -5.15 7.93
C ILE A 266 -24.63 -4.25 8.52
N ILE A 267 -24.81 -3.04 7.98
CA ILE A 267 -25.82 -2.08 8.44
C ILE A 267 -27.22 -2.71 8.36
N ARG A 268 -27.55 -3.39 7.26
CA ARG A 268 -28.83 -4.09 7.11
C ARG A 268 -29.04 -5.18 8.17
N LYS A 269 -28.04 -6.03 8.41
CA LYS A 269 -28.11 -7.07 9.45
C LYS A 269 -28.28 -6.45 10.84
N GLN A 270 -27.57 -5.36 11.13
CA GLN A 270 -27.71 -4.62 12.38
C GLN A 270 -29.10 -4.00 12.53
N MET A 271 -29.63 -3.36 11.48
CA MET A 271 -30.97 -2.78 11.49
C MET A 271 -32.05 -3.84 11.69
N ARG A 272 -31.91 -5.00 11.04
CA ARG A 272 -32.79 -6.16 11.23
C ARG A 272 -32.70 -6.70 12.67
N SER A 273 -31.50 -6.83 13.23
CA SER A 273 -31.31 -7.22 14.62
C SER A 273 -31.97 -6.24 15.60
N LYS A 274 -31.76 -4.93 15.40
CA LYS A 274 -32.40 -3.88 16.21
C LYS A 274 -33.93 -3.93 16.11
N ALA A 275 -34.47 -4.22 14.92
CA ALA A 275 -35.91 -4.40 14.73
C ALA A 275 -36.44 -5.61 15.53
N TYR A 276 -35.74 -6.75 15.51
CA TYR A 276 -36.10 -7.91 16.32
C TYR A 276 -35.99 -7.66 17.82
N GLN A 277 -34.95 -6.95 18.27
CA GLN A 277 -34.82 -6.54 19.66
C GLN A 277 -35.99 -5.64 20.11
N ARG A 278 -36.40 -4.68 19.27
CA ARG A 278 -37.58 -3.83 19.54
C ARG A 278 -38.87 -4.66 19.65
N LEU A 279 -39.03 -5.70 18.82
CA LEU A 279 -40.17 -6.60 18.92
C LEU A 279 -40.15 -7.42 20.22
N ASN A 280 -38.98 -7.88 20.67
CA ASN A 280 -38.82 -8.63 21.91
C ASN A 280 -39.05 -7.78 23.18
N ILE A 281 -38.71 -6.49 23.15
CA ILE A 281 -38.97 -5.57 24.28
C ILE A 281 -40.47 -5.25 24.40
N LEU A 282 -41.21 -5.27 23.29
CA LEU A 282 -42.65 -4.98 23.21
C LEU A 282 -43.54 -6.18 23.59
N ASN A 283 -43.09 -7.08 24.48
CA ASN A 283 -43.77 -8.31 24.95
C ASN A 283 -45.21 -8.13 25.53
N SER A 284 -45.83 -6.95 25.43
CA SER A 284 -47.14 -6.62 25.99
C SER A 284 -48.12 -5.91 25.04
N GLN A 285 -47.75 -5.57 23.80
CA GLN A 285 -48.71 -5.00 22.84
C GLN A 285 -48.67 -5.79 21.53
N LEU A 286 -49.64 -6.67 21.36
CA LEU A 286 -49.95 -7.38 20.12
C LEU A 286 -50.07 -6.38 18.96
N LYS A 287 -48.97 -6.13 18.26
CA LYS A 287 -49.02 -5.46 16.97
C LYS A 287 -49.82 -6.35 16.04
N THR A 288 -50.87 -5.80 15.46
CA THR A 288 -51.70 -6.44 14.44
C THR A 288 -50.81 -7.11 13.40
N VAL A 289 -50.87 -8.44 13.37
CA VAL A 289 -50.22 -9.26 12.35
C VAL A 289 -50.83 -8.84 11.03
N ARG A 290 -50.08 -8.12 10.20
CA ARG A 290 -50.51 -7.83 8.82
C ARG A 290 -50.73 -9.17 8.12
N SER A 291 -51.80 -9.29 7.33
CA SER A 291 -52.00 -10.51 6.56
C SER A 291 -50.82 -10.73 5.62
N GLU A 292 -50.46 -11.99 5.41
CA GLU A 292 -49.33 -12.36 4.55
C GLU A 292 -49.45 -11.75 3.15
N ILE A 293 -50.68 -11.68 2.63
CA ILE A 293 -51.02 -11.06 1.34
C ILE A 293 -50.65 -9.57 1.33
N ALA A 294 -50.96 -8.82 2.39
CA ALA A 294 -50.62 -7.40 2.48
C ALA A 294 -49.10 -7.17 2.56
N VAL A 295 -48.36 -8.09 3.22
CA VAL A 295 -46.89 -8.04 3.27
C VAL A 295 -46.28 -8.33 1.90
N GLN A 296 -46.78 -9.35 1.20
CA GLN A 296 -46.33 -9.70 -0.16
C GLN A 296 -46.57 -8.55 -1.15
N GLN A 297 -47.72 -7.89 -1.10
CA GLN A 297 -48.01 -6.73 -1.96
C GLN A 297 -47.06 -5.56 -1.71
N ILE A 298 -46.69 -5.28 -0.45
CA ILE A 298 -45.73 -4.22 -0.12
C ILE A 298 -44.33 -4.58 -0.63
N ILE A 299 -43.92 -5.84 -0.48
CA ILE A 299 -42.63 -6.34 -0.99
C ILE A 299 -42.59 -6.21 -2.52
N GLN A 300 -43.64 -6.62 -3.22
CA GLN A 300 -43.72 -6.51 -4.68
C GLN A 300 -43.59 -5.06 -5.15
N LYS A 301 -44.35 -4.14 -4.56
CA LYS A 301 -44.24 -2.70 -4.89
C LYS A 301 -42.84 -2.14 -4.63
N GLN A 302 -42.20 -2.57 -3.54
CA GLN A 302 -40.83 -2.14 -3.23
C GLN A 302 -39.82 -2.69 -4.24
N ASN A 303 -39.98 -3.94 -4.69
CA ASN A 303 -39.13 -4.56 -5.69
C ASN A 303 -39.28 -3.89 -7.06
N GLU A 304 -40.51 -3.57 -7.47
CA GLU A 304 -40.78 -2.82 -8.71
C GLU A 304 -40.12 -1.44 -8.67
N LEU A 305 -40.25 -0.73 -7.55
CA LEU A 305 -39.60 0.57 -7.37
C LEU A 305 -38.07 0.45 -7.39
N ASN A 306 -37.50 -0.55 -6.70
CA ASN A 306 -36.05 -0.79 -6.74
C ASN A 306 -35.57 -1.11 -8.16
N TYR A 307 -36.34 -1.89 -8.93
CA TYR A 307 -36.02 -2.21 -10.32
C TYR A 307 -36.00 -0.96 -11.21
N THR A 308 -37.02 -0.09 -11.11
CA THR A 308 -37.03 1.18 -11.87
C THR A 308 -35.87 2.09 -11.48
N LEU A 309 -35.51 2.17 -10.20
CA LEU A 309 -34.33 2.93 -9.75
C LEU A 309 -33.02 2.31 -10.25
N MET A 310 -32.93 0.97 -10.35
CA MET A 310 -31.76 0.29 -10.93
C MET A 310 -31.60 0.63 -12.42
N GLU A 311 -32.70 0.67 -13.17
CA GLU A 311 -32.69 1.02 -14.59
C GLU A 311 -32.28 2.49 -14.81
N ILE A 312 -32.80 3.41 -13.99
CA ILE A 312 -32.39 4.82 -13.99
C ILE A 312 -30.90 4.95 -13.66
N THR A 313 -30.41 4.23 -12.65
CA THR A 313 -28.98 4.30 -12.27
C THR A 313 -28.06 3.66 -13.31
N GLN A 314 -28.50 2.62 -14.03
CA GLN A 314 -27.76 2.06 -15.16
C GLN A 314 -27.68 3.05 -16.33
N THR A 315 -28.78 3.74 -16.62
CA THR A 315 -28.82 4.80 -17.65
C THR A 315 -27.86 5.93 -17.30
N LEU A 316 -27.91 6.42 -16.05
CA LEU A 316 -27.00 7.45 -15.55
C LEU A 316 -25.52 7.02 -15.53
N LEU A 317 -25.24 5.73 -15.38
CA LEU A 317 -23.88 5.20 -15.44
C LEU A 317 -23.31 5.24 -16.87
N ILE A 318 -24.17 5.05 -17.88
CA ILE A 318 -23.80 5.18 -19.29
C ILE A 318 -23.58 6.65 -19.65
N ASP A 319 -24.48 7.54 -19.20
CA ASP A 319 -24.44 8.97 -19.51
C ASP A 319 -23.27 9.70 -18.83
N PHE A 320 -22.83 9.21 -17.66
CA PHE A 320 -21.79 9.85 -16.85
C PHE A 320 -20.74 8.84 -16.34
N PRO A 321 -19.84 8.37 -17.22
CA PRO A 321 -18.82 7.38 -16.87
C PRO A 321 -17.84 7.86 -15.79
N ASP A 322 -17.56 9.18 -15.73
CA ASP A 322 -16.66 9.77 -14.73
C ASP A 322 -17.17 9.63 -13.29
N LYS A 323 -18.47 9.33 -13.11
CA LYS A 323 -19.11 9.14 -11.79
C LYS A 323 -19.47 7.68 -11.51
N LYS A 324 -18.86 6.73 -12.24
CA LYS A 324 -19.11 5.29 -12.12
C LYS A 324 -19.05 4.76 -10.69
N THR A 325 -18.11 5.23 -9.87
CA THR A 325 -17.98 4.81 -8.47
C THR A 325 -19.19 5.20 -7.61
N LEU A 326 -19.77 6.38 -7.83
CA LEU A 326 -20.96 6.84 -7.12
C LEU A 326 -22.19 6.02 -7.50
N PHE A 327 -22.41 5.79 -8.80
CA PHE A 327 -23.57 5.01 -9.26
C PHE A 327 -23.46 3.54 -8.86
N LYS A 328 -22.27 2.94 -8.86
CA LYS A 328 -22.07 1.58 -8.34
C LYS A 328 -22.40 1.45 -6.85
N LYS A 329 -22.11 2.47 -6.03
CA LYS A 329 -22.51 2.48 -4.61
C LYS A 329 -24.03 2.47 -4.46
N ILE A 330 -24.73 3.28 -5.25
CA ILE A 330 -26.21 3.30 -5.26
C ILE A 330 -26.75 1.94 -5.72
N PHE A 331 -26.12 1.34 -6.73
CA PHE A 331 -26.50 0.01 -7.21
C PHE A 331 -26.39 -1.07 -6.12
N HIS A 332 -25.35 -1.03 -5.28
CA HIS A 332 -25.23 -1.95 -4.13
C HIS A 332 -26.35 -1.79 -3.11
N VAL A 333 -26.95 -0.59 -2.98
CA VAL A 333 -28.09 -0.35 -2.09
C VAL A 333 -29.40 -0.83 -2.72
N LEU A 334 -29.53 -0.83 -4.03
CA LEU A 334 -30.80 -1.17 -4.70
C LEU A 334 -30.95 -2.67 -5.03
N LYS A 335 -29.85 -3.42 -5.13
CA LYS A 335 -29.81 -4.80 -5.65
C LYS A 335 -30.42 -5.86 -4.71
N ASP A 336 -30.53 -5.58 -3.41
CA ASP A 336 -31.12 -6.43 -2.36
C ASP A 336 -32.13 -5.63 -1.53
#